data_AF-A0A0A2TZ15-F1
#
_entry.id   AF-A0A0A2TZ15-F1
#
_cell.length_a   1.000
_cell.length_b   1.000
_cell.length_c   1.000
_cell.angle_alpha   90.00
_cell.angle_beta   90.00
_cell.angle_gamma   90.00
#
_symmetry.space_group_name_H-M   'P 1'
#
loop_
_entity.id
_entity.type
_entity.pdbx_description
1 polymer ?
#
loop_
_entity_poly.entity_id
_entity_poly.type
_entity_poly.pdbx_seq_one_letter_code
_entity_poly.pdbx_strand_id
1 'polypeptide(L)'
;MKKLLMTLLAGLFVIGGCANSSSDEAQENQESSTQTEESNTEESEESSSNNKEQESSTEESNSEDNASSSNSSEGSSNQDKEQSDSSKEKSSSNGNSEGQSSSNSDESSTSEGESSSSSDEQRAPKLTKSEAKQKLIEYKEAYAHVVNVTEDDNPDNNYETKQEPVNYLMKFMDKELAQSFVDSRFDKRDGEFTILGMQARLAINQDKPISVESKGDATYIVTQEKDNQLEGHIRVIFTLKHDGDNWIVTKVDQENLS
;
A
#
# COMPACT_ATOMS: atom_id res chain seq x y z
N MET A 1 -29.61 -16.29 -29.08
CA MET A 1 -28.82 -17.53 -29.06
C MET A 1 -27.43 -17.23 -29.60
N LYS A 2 -26.48 -16.86 -28.73
CA LYS A 2 -25.09 -16.55 -29.10
C LYS A 2 -24.24 -17.78 -28.81
N LYS A 3 -23.54 -18.28 -29.83
CA LYS A 3 -22.75 -19.53 -29.78
C LYS A 3 -21.40 -19.24 -29.11
N LEU A 4 -21.09 -20.01 -28.07
CA LEU A 4 -19.77 -20.08 -27.43
C LEU A 4 -18.81 -20.84 -28.35
N LEU A 5 -17.64 -20.25 -28.63
CA LEU A 5 -16.54 -20.89 -29.34
C LEU A 5 -15.44 -21.15 -28.30
N MET A 6 -15.36 -22.40 -27.85
CA MET A 6 -14.32 -22.88 -26.94
C MET A 6 -13.10 -23.26 -27.77
N THR A 7 -12.03 -22.46 -27.69
CA THR A 7 -10.73 -22.81 -28.28
C THR A 7 -9.85 -23.40 -27.19
N LEU A 8 -9.58 -24.70 -27.32
CA LEU A 8 -8.79 -25.50 -26.40
C LEU A 8 -7.32 -25.40 -26.82
N LEU A 9 -6.53 -24.62 -26.09
CA LEU A 9 -5.08 -24.48 -26.33
C LEU A 9 -4.33 -25.53 -25.51
N ALA A 10 -3.89 -26.60 -26.17
CA ALA A 10 -3.01 -27.61 -25.57
C ALA A 10 -1.56 -27.09 -25.58
N GLY A 11 -1.09 -26.59 -24.44
CA GLY A 11 0.31 -26.20 -24.22
C GLY A 11 1.14 -27.39 -23.76
N LEU A 12 2.05 -27.84 -24.63
CA LEU A 12 3.02 -28.91 -24.40
C LEU A 12 4.20 -28.35 -23.58
N PHE A 13 4.27 -28.66 -22.28
CA PHE A 13 5.44 -28.35 -21.45
C PHE A 13 6.53 -29.41 -21.67
N VAL A 14 7.66 -28.99 -22.25
CA VAL A 14 8.89 -29.77 -22.29
C VAL A 14 9.64 -29.54 -20.98
N ILE A 15 9.67 -30.57 -20.13
CA ILE A 15 10.48 -30.59 -18.91
C ILE A 15 11.91 -30.98 -19.32
N GLY A 16 12.81 -29.99 -19.35
CA GLY A 16 14.25 -30.22 -19.43
C GLY A 16 14.82 -30.44 -18.04
N GLY A 17 15.04 -31.70 -17.67
CA GLY A 17 15.76 -32.08 -16.45
C GLY A 17 17.26 -32.11 -16.69
N CYS A 18 18.01 -31.22 -16.02
CA CYS A 18 19.43 -31.44 -15.77
C CYS A 18 19.57 -32.12 -14.40
N ALA A 19 19.73 -33.44 -14.44
CA ALA A 19 20.33 -34.18 -13.35
C ALA A 19 21.84 -33.90 -13.36
N ASN A 20 22.39 -33.36 -12.28
CA ASN A 20 23.82 -33.44 -12.02
C ASN A 20 24.04 -34.13 -10.68
N SER A 21 24.49 -35.37 -10.76
CA SER A 21 24.78 -36.27 -9.66
C SER A 21 26.10 -35.93 -8.98
N SER A 22 26.04 -35.88 -7.65
CA SER A 22 27.06 -36.25 -6.66
C SER A 22 28.38 -36.86 -7.15
N SER A 23 29.50 -36.33 -6.65
CA SER A 23 30.69 -37.11 -6.28
C SER A 23 31.44 -36.36 -5.16
N ASP A 24 31.38 -36.94 -3.95
CA ASP A 24 32.32 -36.72 -2.85
C ASP A 24 33.72 -37.22 -3.27
N GLU A 25 34.76 -36.38 -3.17
CA GLU A 25 36.11 -36.80 -2.80
C GLU A 25 36.86 -35.62 -2.16
N ALA A 26 37.50 -35.90 -1.03
CA ALA A 26 38.36 -35.00 -0.28
C ALA A 26 39.81 -35.09 -0.76
N GLN A 27 40.51 -33.96 -0.97
CA GLN A 27 41.85 -33.66 -0.45
C GLN A 27 42.51 -32.43 -1.11
N GLU A 28 43.29 -31.73 -0.27
CA GLU A 28 44.52 -30.96 -0.57
C GLU A 28 44.51 -29.75 -1.51
N ASN A 29 44.44 -28.58 -0.86
CA ASN A 29 45.51 -27.57 -0.83
C ASN A 29 46.52 -27.54 -2.02
N GLN A 30 46.31 -26.60 -2.95
CA GLN A 30 47.41 -26.02 -3.74
C GLN A 30 47.14 -24.54 -4.02
N GLU A 31 48.03 -23.70 -3.48
CA GLU A 31 48.23 -22.33 -3.93
C GLU A 31 48.63 -22.32 -5.41
N SER A 32 47.93 -21.55 -6.23
CA SER A 32 48.47 -21.11 -7.51
C SER A 32 47.94 -19.73 -7.86
N SER A 33 48.85 -18.78 -7.77
CA SER A 33 48.75 -17.44 -8.29
C SER A 33 48.65 -17.47 -9.81
N THR A 34 47.75 -16.67 -10.39
CA THR A 34 47.91 -16.26 -11.78
C THR A 34 47.50 -14.80 -11.92
N GLN A 35 48.49 -14.03 -12.37
CA GLN A 35 48.40 -12.67 -12.85
C GLN A 35 47.33 -12.57 -13.94
N THR A 36 46.60 -11.46 -13.97
CA THR A 36 46.03 -10.95 -15.22
C THR A 36 46.40 -9.49 -15.30
N GLU A 37 47.09 -9.18 -16.39
CA GLU A 37 47.71 -7.91 -16.71
C GLU A 37 46.68 -6.84 -17.06
N GLU A 38 47.10 -5.61 -16.76
CA GLU A 38 46.50 -4.35 -17.16
C GLU A 38 46.60 -4.12 -18.66
N SER A 39 45.60 -3.45 -19.25
CA SER A 39 45.86 -2.49 -20.33
C SER A 39 44.78 -1.40 -20.39
N ASN A 40 45.23 -0.23 -19.97
CA ASN A 40 44.90 1.17 -20.29
C ASN A 40 44.07 1.54 -21.54
N THR A 41 43.68 2.83 -21.52
CA THR A 41 43.46 3.78 -22.64
C THR A 41 41.95 4.05 -22.89
N GLU A 42 41.37 5.25 -22.89
CA GLU A 42 41.75 6.69 -23.00
C GLU A 42 40.53 7.48 -22.44
N GLU A 43 40.65 8.43 -21.52
CA GLU A 43 40.87 9.87 -21.73
C GLU A 43 40.07 10.51 -22.89
N SER A 44 39.02 11.27 -22.56
CA SER A 44 38.69 12.51 -23.28
C SER A 44 38.06 13.51 -22.31
N GLU A 45 38.86 14.49 -21.90
CA GLU A 45 38.41 15.77 -21.38
C GLU A 45 37.98 16.71 -22.52
N GLU A 46 37.41 17.85 -22.12
CA GLU A 46 37.14 19.07 -22.89
C GLU A 46 35.94 19.06 -23.87
N SER A 47 35.10 20.08 -23.95
CA SER A 47 35.02 21.38 -23.27
C SER A 47 33.73 22.09 -23.73
N SER A 48 33.45 23.22 -23.08
CA SER A 48 32.87 24.43 -23.70
C SER A 48 31.35 24.63 -23.69
N SER A 49 30.92 25.40 -22.68
CA SER A 49 30.44 26.79 -22.79
C SER A 49 29.28 27.16 -23.73
N ASN A 50 28.43 28.03 -23.17
CA ASN A 50 27.56 29.04 -23.80
C ASN A 50 26.19 28.61 -24.33
N ASN A 51 25.14 28.91 -23.57
CA ASN A 51 24.12 29.89 -23.98
C ASN A 51 23.29 30.28 -22.75
N LYS A 52 23.39 31.52 -22.28
CA LYS A 52 22.77 32.75 -22.79
C LYS A 52 21.41 32.97 -22.15
N GLU A 53 21.44 33.95 -21.24
CA GLU A 53 20.36 34.82 -20.80
C GLU A 53 19.15 34.82 -21.74
N GLN A 54 17.99 34.55 -21.17
CA GLN A 54 16.75 35.11 -21.67
C GLN A 54 15.98 35.71 -20.49
N GLU A 55 16.32 36.96 -20.19
CA GLU A 55 15.36 37.91 -19.63
C GLU A 55 14.17 38.03 -20.60
N SER A 56 12.95 37.93 -20.08
CA SER A 56 11.73 38.49 -20.68
C SER A 56 10.65 38.37 -19.62
N SER A 57 10.48 39.40 -18.79
CA SER A 57 9.45 40.42 -18.95
C SER A 57 8.27 40.15 -18.01
N THR A 58 8.41 40.71 -16.81
CA THR A 58 7.32 41.22 -15.99
C THR A 58 6.47 42.17 -16.84
N GLU A 59 5.22 41.81 -17.11
CA GLU A 59 4.19 42.77 -17.51
C GLU A 59 3.22 42.94 -16.34
N GLU A 60 3.45 44.00 -15.58
CA GLU A 60 2.42 44.67 -14.81
C GLU A 60 1.47 45.43 -15.75
N SER A 61 0.24 45.61 -15.27
CA SER A 61 -0.80 46.53 -15.76
C SER A 61 -1.79 45.98 -16.79
N ASN A 62 -2.97 45.59 -16.28
CA ASN A 62 -4.17 46.29 -16.70
C ASN A 62 -5.19 46.35 -15.57
N SER A 63 -5.29 47.55 -15.01
CA SER A 63 -6.43 48.07 -14.27
C SER A 63 -7.57 48.31 -15.26
N GLU A 64 -8.64 47.51 -15.18
CA GLU A 64 -9.94 47.91 -15.71
C GLU A 64 -10.93 48.02 -14.56
N ASP A 65 -11.19 49.27 -14.21
CA ASP A 65 -12.39 49.72 -13.53
C ASP A 65 -13.62 49.11 -14.21
N ASN A 66 -14.33 48.22 -13.52
CA ASN A 66 -15.72 47.92 -13.87
C ASN A 66 -16.64 48.28 -12.72
N ALA A 67 -17.11 49.51 -12.81
CA ALA A 67 -18.13 50.07 -11.97
C ALA A 67 -19.49 49.41 -12.23
N SER A 68 -20.15 49.06 -11.13
CA SER A 68 -21.59 49.24 -10.92
C SER A 68 -22.56 48.51 -11.86
N SER A 69 -23.16 47.44 -11.34
CA SER A 69 -24.62 47.35 -11.40
C SER A 69 -25.17 46.65 -10.16
N SER A 70 -25.74 47.48 -9.31
CA SER A 70 -26.76 47.14 -8.32
C SER A 70 -27.89 46.33 -8.96
N ASN A 71 -28.27 45.21 -8.34
CA ASN A 71 -29.68 44.83 -8.36
C ASN A 71 -30.11 44.26 -7.01
N SER A 72 -30.91 45.08 -6.33
CA SER A 72 -31.74 44.76 -5.19
C SER A 72 -32.90 43.88 -5.60
N SER A 73 -33.29 42.90 -4.77
CA SER A 73 -34.68 42.51 -4.44
C SER A 73 -34.58 41.29 -3.51
N GLU A 74 -34.84 41.46 -2.21
CA GLU A 74 -36.07 41.02 -1.51
C GLU A 74 -36.29 39.49 -1.62
N GLY A 75 -36.48 38.68 -0.58
CA GLY A 75 -36.79 38.86 0.83
C GLY A 75 -37.17 37.49 1.42
N SER A 76 -37.61 37.49 2.68
CA SER A 76 -38.00 36.34 3.55
C SER A 76 -36.83 35.67 4.26
N SER A 77 -36.47 36.04 5.50
CA SER A 77 -37.24 35.99 6.75
C SER A 77 -37.82 34.60 7.06
N ASN A 78 -37.12 33.87 7.93
CA ASN A 78 -37.74 33.36 9.15
C ASN A 78 -36.68 33.25 10.25
N GLN A 79 -36.92 34.03 11.30
CA GLN A 79 -36.33 33.92 12.63
C GLN A 79 -37.00 32.76 13.36
N ASP A 80 -36.22 32.01 14.13
CA ASP A 80 -36.52 31.58 15.51
C ASP A 80 -35.22 30.92 16.02
N LYS A 81 -34.34 31.64 16.75
CA LYS A 81 -34.35 31.85 18.20
C LYS A 81 -34.70 30.59 18.99
N GLU A 82 -33.66 29.94 19.52
CA GLU A 82 -33.63 29.64 20.96
C GLU A 82 -32.20 29.59 21.48
N GLN A 83 -32.08 30.10 22.70
CA GLN A 83 -30.91 30.64 23.35
C GLN A 83 -30.87 29.98 24.74
N SER A 84 -29.77 29.35 25.14
CA SER A 84 -29.40 29.17 26.56
C SER A 84 -27.92 28.79 26.65
N ASP A 85 -27.07 29.73 27.07
CA ASP A 85 -26.59 29.93 28.46
C ASP A 85 -25.74 28.73 28.94
N SER A 86 -24.41 28.86 28.85
CA SER A 86 -23.53 29.33 29.92
C SER A 86 -23.44 28.34 31.09
N SER A 87 -22.27 27.73 31.25
CA SER A 87 -21.66 27.53 32.56
C SER A 87 -20.16 27.32 32.43
N LYS A 88 -19.46 28.06 33.29
CA LYS A 88 -18.04 28.34 33.35
C LYS A 88 -17.54 27.82 34.70
N GLU A 89 -16.68 26.82 34.71
CA GLU A 89 -15.86 26.42 35.87
C GLU A 89 -14.49 25.99 35.32
N LYS A 90 -13.40 26.75 35.48
CA LYS A 90 -12.59 27.06 36.68
C LYS A 90 -11.75 25.87 37.20
N SER A 91 -10.50 25.85 36.75
CA SER A 91 -9.24 25.63 37.48
C SER A 91 -9.11 24.50 38.52
N SER A 92 -8.11 23.63 38.32
CA SER A 92 -7.07 23.17 39.28
C SER A 92 -6.17 22.15 38.53
N SER A 93 -4.88 22.37 38.26
CA SER A 93 -3.69 22.42 39.13
C SER A 93 -3.32 21.09 39.82
N ASN A 94 -2.12 20.60 39.46
CA ASN A 94 -1.12 19.82 40.21
C ASN A 94 -1.26 18.29 40.42
N GLY A 95 -0.19 17.57 40.08
CA GLY A 95 0.02 16.16 40.48
C GLY A 95 1.23 15.47 39.87
N ASN A 96 2.43 15.86 40.29
CA ASN A 96 3.72 15.19 40.08
C ASN A 96 3.68 13.72 40.57
N SER A 97 4.19 12.75 39.79
CA SER A 97 4.60 11.44 40.32
C SER A 97 5.72 10.85 39.47
N GLU A 98 6.95 11.11 39.90
CA GLU A 98 8.13 10.32 39.57
C GLU A 98 8.02 8.96 40.27
N GLY A 99 8.13 7.89 39.49
CA GLY A 99 8.09 6.50 39.95
C GLY A 99 9.17 5.67 39.26
N GLN A 100 10.37 5.77 39.82
CA GLN A 100 11.57 4.98 39.56
C GLN A 100 11.38 3.53 40.06
N SER A 101 11.60 2.49 39.22
CA SER A 101 12.19 1.18 39.60
C SER A 101 12.31 0.22 38.38
N SER A 102 13.52 -0.15 37.95
CA SER A 102 14.20 -1.46 38.21
C SER A 102 13.50 -2.68 37.57
N SER A 103 14.03 -3.26 36.49
CA SER A 103 15.05 -4.34 36.46
C SER A 103 14.55 -5.72 36.90
N ASN A 104 14.95 -6.75 36.11
CA ASN A 104 14.82 -8.21 36.29
C ASN A 104 13.52 -8.83 35.72
N SER A 105 13.51 -10.00 35.10
CA SER A 105 14.56 -10.96 34.70
C SER A 105 13.91 -11.96 33.76
N ASP A 106 14.71 -12.53 32.87
CA ASP A 106 14.51 -13.86 32.27
C ASP A 106 13.86 -14.87 33.22
N GLU A 107 12.81 -15.56 32.76
CA GLU A 107 12.73 -17.02 33.00
C GLU A 107 11.89 -17.71 31.92
N SER A 108 12.62 -18.46 31.10
CA SER A 108 12.19 -19.58 30.28
C SER A 108 11.20 -20.50 31.01
N SER A 109 10.11 -20.87 30.35
CA SER A 109 9.34 -22.07 30.69
C SER A 109 8.79 -22.68 29.41
N THR A 110 9.69 -23.38 28.73
CA THR A 110 9.39 -24.36 27.70
C THR A 110 8.57 -25.49 28.32
N SER A 111 7.28 -25.52 28.03
CA SER A 111 6.39 -26.63 28.34
C SER A 111 6.30 -27.54 27.11
N GLU A 112 7.09 -28.61 27.13
CA GLU A 112 7.01 -29.73 26.19
C GLU A 112 5.82 -30.62 26.60
N GLY A 113 4.66 -30.32 26.04
CA GLY A 113 3.47 -31.17 26.11
C GLY A 113 3.26 -31.89 24.79
N GLU A 114 3.94 -33.01 24.58
CA GLU A 114 3.63 -33.97 23.52
C GLU A 114 2.25 -34.59 23.77
N SER A 115 1.23 -34.10 23.06
CA SER A 115 -0.04 -34.79 22.90
C SER A 115 -0.30 -34.99 21.41
N SER A 116 0.20 -36.13 20.95
CA SER A 116 0.00 -36.72 19.64
C SER A 116 -1.44 -37.21 19.51
N SER A 117 -2.29 -36.38 18.90
CA SER A 117 -3.59 -36.80 18.38
C SER A 117 -3.63 -36.47 16.89
N SER A 118 -3.28 -37.47 16.10
CA SER A 118 -3.20 -37.48 14.64
C SER A 118 -4.60 -37.48 14.03
N SER A 119 -5.30 -36.35 14.13
CA SER A 119 -6.35 -36.01 13.18
C SER A 119 -5.69 -35.13 12.13
N ASP A 120 -5.42 -35.70 10.95
CA ASP A 120 -5.03 -35.00 9.72
C ASP A 120 -6.21 -34.14 9.23
N GLU A 121 -6.67 -33.22 10.06
CA GLU A 121 -7.39 -32.05 9.60
C GLU A 121 -6.38 -31.21 8.83
N GLN A 122 -6.66 -31.01 7.55
CA GLN A 122 -5.86 -30.23 6.62
C GLN A 122 -5.64 -28.82 7.19
N ARG A 123 -4.55 -28.66 7.95
CA ARG A 123 -4.23 -27.40 8.64
C ARG A 123 -3.98 -26.35 7.58
N ALA A 124 -4.66 -25.22 7.71
CA ALA A 124 -4.41 -24.07 6.87
C ALA A 124 -2.91 -23.69 6.91
N PRO A 125 -2.35 -23.19 5.80
CA PRO A 125 -0.96 -22.74 5.77
C PRO A 125 -0.73 -21.67 6.83
N LYS A 126 0.48 -21.64 7.39
CA LYS A 126 0.87 -20.65 8.40
C LYS A 126 1.45 -19.42 7.71
N LEU A 127 0.84 -18.27 7.89
CA LEU A 127 1.35 -17.00 7.35
C LEU A 127 2.56 -16.53 8.17
N THR A 128 3.71 -16.36 7.53
CA THR A 128 4.91 -15.80 8.17
C THR A 128 4.90 -14.27 8.14
N LYS A 129 5.72 -13.62 9.00
CA LYS A 129 5.87 -12.15 8.97
C LYS A 129 6.41 -11.63 7.64
N SER A 130 7.35 -12.35 7.02
CA SER A 130 7.91 -11.97 5.71
C SER A 130 6.86 -12.08 4.61
N GLU A 131 6.11 -13.18 4.61
CA GLU A 131 5.03 -13.42 3.66
C GLU A 131 3.89 -12.41 3.82
N ALA A 132 3.47 -12.11 5.05
CA ALA A 132 2.48 -11.08 5.34
C ALA A 132 2.91 -9.72 4.79
N LYS A 133 4.19 -9.34 5.02
CA LYS A 133 4.75 -8.10 4.48
C LYS A 133 4.71 -8.09 2.95
N GLN A 134 5.13 -9.18 2.31
CA GLN A 134 5.10 -9.32 0.86
C GLN A 134 3.68 -9.18 0.30
N LYS A 135 2.69 -9.81 0.93
CA LYS A 135 1.28 -9.70 0.52
C LYS A 135 0.73 -8.27 0.65
N LEU A 136 1.15 -7.53 1.66
CA LEU A 136 0.79 -6.12 1.80
C LEU A 136 1.52 -5.20 0.80
N ILE A 137 2.71 -5.58 0.32
CA ILE A 137 3.38 -4.91 -0.80
C ILE A 137 2.61 -5.15 -2.08
N GLU A 138 2.28 -6.40 -2.40
CA GLU A 138 1.48 -6.77 -3.58
C GLU A 138 0.13 -6.05 -3.61
N TYR A 139 -0.56 -6.02 -2.45
CA TYR A 139 -1.77 -5.23 -2.27
C TYR A 139 -1.55 -3.75 -2.61
N LYS A 140 -0.52 -3.10 -2.05
CA LYS A 140 -0.21 -1.69 -2.33
C LYS A 140 0.08 -1.45 -3.81
N GLU A 141 0.84 -2.34 -4.44
CA GLU A 141 1.20 -2.25 -5.87
C GLU A 141 -0.02 -2.44 -6.76
N ALA A 142 -0.95 -3.33 -6.40
CA ALA A 142 -2.21 -3.51 -7.13
C ALA A 142 -3.06 -2.22 -7.11
N TYR A 143 -3.13 -1.54 -5.96
CA TYR A 143 -3.78 -0.22 -5.85
C TYR A 143 -3.12 0.81 -6.75
N ALA A 144 -1.78 0.93 -6.66
CA ALA A 144 -1.03 1.88 -7.45
C ALA A 144 -1.17 1.63 -8.96
N HIS A 145 -1.16 0.35 -9.37
CA HIS A 145 -1.38 -0.04 -10.75
C HIS A 145 -2.73 0.45 -11.26
N VAL A 146 -3.82 0.18 -10.53
CA VAL A 146 -5.17 0.61 -10.96
C VAL A 146 -5.28 2.12 -11.09
N VAL A 147 -4.63 2.89 -10.21
CA VAL A 147 -4.64 4.36 -10.29
C VAL A 147 -3.78 4.86 -11.46
N ASN A 148 -2.54 4.38 -11.58
CA ASN A 148 -1.59 4.87 -12.58
C ASN A 148 -2.02 4.54 -14.01
N VAL A 149 -2.59 3.35 -14.21
CA VAL A 149 -3.12 2.90 -15.51
C VAL A 149 -4.19 3.86 -16.05
N THR A 150 -4.91 4.52 -15.16
CA THR A 150 -5.97 5.47 -15.51
C THR A 150 -5.54 6.95 -15.50
N GLU A 151 -4.38 7.26 -14.92
CA GLU A 151 -3.80 8.63 -14.94
C GLU A 151 -2.87 8.85 -16.13
N ASP A 152 -2.34 7.77 -16.73
CA ASP A 152 -1.54 7.85 -17.94
C ASP A 152 -2.44 8.27 -19.11
N ASP A 153 -2.04 9.28 -19.88
CA ASP A 153 -2.72 9.72 -21.12
C ASP A 153 -2.65 8.64 -22.23
N ASN A 154 -2.19 7.44 -21.90
CA ASN A 154 -2.11 6.30 -22.79
C ASN A 154 -3.51 5.66 -22.97
N PRO A 155 -4.15 5.82 -24.13
CA PRO A 155 -5.49 5.30 -24.37
C PRO A 155 -5.56 3.75 -24.30
N ASP A 156 -4.42 3.07 -24.47
CA ASP A 156 -4.35 1.59 -24.40
C ASP A 156 -4.42 1.06 -22.96
N ASN A 157 -4.29 1.93 -21.96
CA ASN A 157 -4.35 1.59 -20.54
C ASN A 157 -5.72 1.92 -19.91
N ASN A 158 -6.75 2.30 -20.67
CA ASN A 158 -8.04 2.65 -20.09
C ASN A 158 -8.93 1.43 -19.80
N TYR A 159 -9.48 1.38 -18.59
CA TYR A 159 -10.57 0.44 -18.28
C TYR A 159 -11.87 0.89 -18.96
N GLU A 160 -12.53 -0.05 -19.64
CA GLU A 160 -13.83 0.19 -20.28
C GLU A 160 -14.98 0.12 -19.29
N THR A 161 -14.79 -0.60 -18.17
CA THR A 161 -15.83 -0.78 -17.14
C THR A 161 -15.24 -0.83 -15.75
N LYS A 162 -16.03 -0.46 -14.72
CA LYS A 162 -15.66 -0.68 -13.30
C LYS A 162 -15.35 -2.14 -12.97
N GLN A 163 -15.87 -3.10 -13.72
CA GLN A 163 -15.68 -4.51 -13.41
C GLN A 163 -14.24 -4.99 -13.70
N GLU A 164 -13.54 -4.36 -14.64
CA GLU A 164 -12.17 -4.70 -15.00
C GLU A 164 -11.18 -4.46 -13.85
N PRO A 165 -11.11 -3.26 -13.24
CA PRO A 165 -10.25 -3.04 -12.08
C PRO A 165 -10.72 -3.86 -10.87
N VAL A 166 -12.03 -4.09 -10.68
CA VAL A 166 -12.52 -5.00 -9.62
C VAL A 166 -11.94 -6.40 -9.81
N ASN A 167 -12.03 -6.97 -11.01
CA ASN A 167 -11.51 -8.30 -11.31
C ASN A 167 -9.99 -8.38 -11.14
N TYR A 168 -9.27 -7.31 -11.50
CA TYR A 168 -7.83 -7.23 -11.30
C TYR A 168 -7.47 -7.26 -9.80
N LEU A 169 -8.13 -6.42 -9.00
CA LEU A 169 -7.87 -6.28 -7.57
C LEU A 169 -8.26 -7.51 -6.76
N MET A 170 -9.26 -8.27 -7.20
CA MET A 170 -9.69 -9.53 -6.57
C MET A 170 -8.59 -10.60 -6.48
N LYS A 171 -7.44 -10.43 -7.15
CA LYS A 171 -6.25 -11.28 -6.97
C LYS A 171 -5.50 -11.03 -5.66
N PHE A 172 -5.72 -9.87 -5.04
CA PHE A 172 -4.95 -9.37 -3.89
C PHE A 172 -5.84 -9.04 -2.69
N MET A 173 -7.15 -8.86 -2.92
CA MET A 173 -8.13 -8.55 -1.90
C MET A 173 -9.46 -9.25 -2.18
N ASP A 174 -10.37 -9.24 -1.21
CA ASP A 174 -11.70 -9.77 -1.43
C ASP A 174 -12.55 -8.88 -2.34
N LYS A 175 -13.68 -9.44 -2.79
CA LYS A 175 -14.58 -8.78 -3.72
C LYS A 175 -15.17 -7.48 -3.13
N GLU A 176 -15.56 -7.50 -1.86
CA GLU A 176 -16.22 -6.36 -1.22
C GLU A 176 -15.25 -5.17 -1.11
N LEU A 177 -14.01 -5.42 -0.69
CA LEU A 177 -12.95 -4.41 -0.61
C LEU A 177 -12.57 -3.88 -2.00
N ALA A 178 -12.41 -4.76 -3.00
CA ALA A 178 -12.13 -4.35 -4.38
C ALA A 178 -13.24 -3.45 -4.95
N GLN A 179 -14.49 -3.82 -4.70
CA GLN A 179 -15.66 -3.08 -5.19
C GLN A 179 -15.79 -1.73 -4.50
N SER A 180 -15.64 -1.68 -3.17
CA SER A 180 -15.62 -0.43 -2.41
C SER A 180 -14.50 0.50 -2.88
N PHE A 181 -13.31 -0.03 -3.19
CA PHE A 181 -12.22 0.78 -3.71
C PHE A 181 -12.59 1.39 -5.06
N VAL A 182 -13.02 0.57 -6.02
CA VAL A 182 -13.37 1.04 -7.36
C VAL A 182 -14.53 2.04 -7.30
N ASP A 183 -15.53 1.81 -6.47
CA ASP A 183 -16.66 2.73 -6.33
C ASP A 183 -16.26 4.08 -5.71
N SER A 184 -15.27 4.09 -4.81
CA SER A 184 -14.76 5.34 -4.23
C SER A 184 -13.87 6.14 -5.18
N ARG A 185 -13.25 5.47 -6.17
CA ARG A 185 -12.24 6.07 -7.05
C ARG A 185 -12.73 6.36 -8.45
N PHE A 186 -13.67 5.61 -8.96
CA PHE A 186 -14.12 5.71 -10.34
C PHE A 186 -15.51 6.32 -10.39
N ASP A 187 -15.61 7.46 -11.05
CA ASP A 187 -16.87 8.10 -11.39
C ASP A 187 -17.08 8.03 -12.91
N LYS A 188 -18.34 8.08 -13.35
CA LYS A 188 -18.68 8.09 -14.78
C LYS A 188 -19.33 9.44 -15.12
N ARG A 189 -18.62 10.27 -15.87
CA ARG A 189 -19.08 11.60 -16.31
C ARG A 189 -19.10 11.67 -17.82
N ASP A 190 -20.22 12.08 -18.39
CA ASP A 190 -20.41 12.20 -19.84
C ASP A 190 -20.10 10.91 -20.65
N GLY A 191 -20.20 9.75 -20.01
CA GLY A 191 -19.88 8.47 -20.62
C GLY A 191 -18.44 8.00 -20.43
N GLU A 192 -17.55 8.87 -19.92
CA GLU A 192 -16.13 8.60 -19.67
C GLU A 192 -15.88 8.27 -18.20
N PHE A 193 -14.91 7.39 -17.94
CA PHE A 193 -14.47 7.07 -16.59
C PHE A 193 -13.45 8.10 -16.13
N THR A 194 -13.71 8.73 -14.99
CA THR A 194 -12.79 9.67 -14.36
C THR A 194 -12.36 9.14 -13.01
N ILE A 195 -11.08 9.25 -12.70
CA ILE A 195 -10.58 8.98 -11.35
C ILE A 195 -10.87 10.18 -10.46
N LEU A 196 -11.45 9.91 -9.30
CA LEU A 196 -11.51 10.86 -8.20
C LEU A 196 -10.16 10.85 -7.49
N GLY A 197 -9.47 11.99 -7.52
CA GLY A 197 -8.25 12.20 -6.75
C GLY A 197 -8.55 12.01 -5.26
N MET A 198 -8.15 10.88 -4.70
CA MET A 198 -8.13 10.69 -3.26
C MET A 198 -6.71 10.39 -2.80
N GLN A 199 -6.39 10.91 -1.62
CA GLN A 199 -5.12 10.64 -0.96
C GLN A 199 -4.98 9.12 -0.72
N ALA A 200 -3.80 8.56 -0.99
CA ALA A 200 -3.52 7.14 -0.76
C ALA A 200 -3.41 6.85 0.74
N ARG A 201 -4.55 6.68 1.42
CA ARG A 201 -4.59 6.74 2.90
C ARG A 201 -4.08 5.50 3.64
N LEU A 202 -3.88 4.34 2.99
CA LEU A 202 -3.63 3.10 3.74
C LEU A 202 -2.60 2.17 3.09
N ALA A 203 -1.36 2.65 2.92
CA ALA A 203 -0.24 1.85 2.42
C ALA A 203 0.76 1.50 3.52
N ILE A 204 1.26 0.26 3.59
CA ILE A 204 2.34 -0.06 4.52
C ILE A 204 3.62 0.76 4.24
N ASN A 205 4.36 1.07 5.29
CA ASN A 205 5.75 1.51 5.21
C ASN A 205 6.65 0.26 5.20
N GLN A 206 7.37 0.04 4.10
CA GLN A 206 8.19 -1.16 3.93
C GLN A 206 9.38 -1.20 4.89
N ASP A 207 9.84 -0.07 5.41
CA ASP A 207 10.99 0.01 6.31
C ASP A 207 10.61 -0.12 7.79
N LYS A 208 9.30 -0.09 8.09
CA LYS A 208 8.79 -0.20 9.45
C LYS A 208 8.39 -1.64 9.77
N PRO A 209 8.61 -2.10 11.02
CA PRO A 209 8.21 -3.43 11.44
C PRO A 209 6.68 -3.57 11.43
N ILE A 210 6.21 -4.80 11.25
CA ILE A 210 4.81 -5.19 11.38
C ILE A 210 4.64 -6.19 12.53
N SER A 211 3.44 -6.25 13.12
CA SER A 211 3.00 -7.34 13.99
C SER A 211 2.05 -8.26 13.23
N VAL A 212 2.13 -9.57 13.48
CA VAL A 212 1.27 -10.57 12.82
C VAL A 212 0.68 -11.48 13.90
N GLU A 213 -0.65 -11.50 13.98
CA GLU A 213 -1.40 -12.28 14.96
C GLU A 213 -2.39 -13.22 14.23
N SER A 214 -2.38 -14.51 14.57
CA SER A 214 -3.39 -15.45 14.03
C SER A 214 -4.70 -15.31 14.79
N LYS A 215 -5.83 -15.32 14.07
CA LYS A 215 -7.19 -15.33 14.65
C LYS A 215 -7.89 -16.70 14.50
N GLY A 216 -7.20 -17.72 14.01
CA GLY A 216 -7.81 -19.00 13.63
C GLY A 216 -8.35 -18.97 12.20
N ASP A 217 -8.88 -20.10 11.73
CA ASP A 217 -9.56 -20.22 10.42
C ASP A 217 -8.80 -19.62 9.22
N ALA A 218 -7.48 -19.82 9.18
CA ALA A 218 -6.62 -19.24 8.16
C ALA A 218 -6.78 -17.71 8.03
N THR A 219 -6.96 -17.02 9.16
CA THR A 219 -7.13 -15.57 9.23
C THR A 219 -6.05 -14.96 10.12
N TYR A 220 -5.44 -13.89 9.64
CA TYR A 220 -4.36 -13.18 10.31
C TYR A 220 -4.65 -11.69 10.37
N ILE A 221 -4.32 -11.08 11.50
CA ILE A 221 -4.29 -9.63 11.66
C ILE A 221 -2.86 -9.16 11.54
N VAL A 222 -2.63 -8.22 10.63
CA VAL A 222 -1.33 -7.60 10.42
C VAL A 222 -1.43 -6.12 10.78
N THR A 223 -0.61 -5.69 11.72
CA THR A 223 -0.69 -4.34 12.28
C THR A 223 0.61 -3.59 12.04
N GLN A 224 0.51 -2.32 11.67
CA GLN A 224 1.65 -1.41 11.59
C GLN A 224 1.29 -0.04 12.18
N GLU A 225 2.11 0.43 13.12
CA GLU A 225 2.03 1.80 13.61
C GLU A 225 2.81 2.74 12.68
N LYS A 226 2.24 3.91 12.46
CA LYS A 226 2.83 4.99 11.69
C LYS A 226 2.71 6.28 12.48
N ASP A 227 3.74 7.09 12.40
CA ASP A 227 3.73 8.43 12.93
C ASP A 227 4.14 9.36 11.80
N ASN A 228 3.24 10.26 11.41
CA ASN A 228 3.52 11.27 10.40
C ASN A 228 2.85 12.60 10.74
N GLN A 229 3.45 13.70 10.25
CA GLN A 229 3.01 15.05 10.60
C GLN A 229 1.60 15.40 10.09
N LEU A 230 1.09 14.70 9.07
CA LEU A 230 -0.20 14.99 8.44
C LEU A 230 -1.37 14.22 9.09
N GLU A 231 -1.16 12.97 9.46
CA GLU A 231 -2.19 12.05 9.98
C GLU A 231 -2.04 11.79 11.48
N GLY A 232 -0.91 12.17 12.09
CA GLY A 232 -0.57 11.91 13.48
C GLY A 232 -0.02 10.50 13.71
N HIS A 233 -0.09 10.05 14.97
CA HIS A 233 0.24 8.67 15.35
C HIS A 233 -0.99 7.79 15.11
N ILE A 234 -0.92 6.95 14.08
CA ILE A 234 -1.98 6.04 13.67
C ILE A 234 -1.51 4.59 13.70
N ARG A 235 -2.47 3.67 13.79
CA ARG A 235 -2.27 2.24 13.61
C ARG A 235 -3.11 1.78 12.42
N VAL A 236 -2.47 1.10 11.47
CA VAL A 236 -3.15 0.48 10.34
C VAL A 236 -3.25 -1.01 10.58
N ILE A 237 -4.45 -1.57 10.39
CA ILE A 237 -4.79 -2.95 10.71
C ILE A 237 -5.31 -3.61 9.44
N PHE A 238 -4.64 -4.66 8.98
CA PHE A 238 -5.02 -5.45 7.82
C PHE A 238 -5.51 -6.81 8.28
N THR A 239 -6.65 -7.26 7.76
CA THR A 239 -7.12 -8.63 7.93
C THR A 239 -6.81 -9.43 6.68
N LEU A 240 -5.94 -10.43 6.79
CA LEU A 240 -5.58 -11.35 5.71
C LEU A 240 -6.28 -12.69 5.91
N LYS A 241 -6.80 -13.25 4.83
CA LYS A 241 -7.44 -14.57 4.83
C LYS A 241 -6.89 -15.43 3.70
N HIS A 242 -6.71 -16.72 3.95
CA HIS A 242 -6.38 -17.67 2.90
C HIS A 242 -7.64 -18.06 2.12
N ASP A 243 -7.66 -17.88 0.80
CA ASP A 243 -8.82 -18.20 -0.05
C ASP A 243 -8.81 -19.62 -0.62
N GLY A 244 -7.74 -20.38 -0.36
CA GLY A 244 -7.51 -21.72 -0.88
C GLY A 244 -6.22 -21.81 -1.69
N ASP A 245 -5.87 -20.74 -2.39
CA ASP A 245 -4.68 -20.65 -3.23
C ASP A 245 -3.70 -19.59 -2.73
N ASN A 246 -4.21 -18.47 -2.20
CA ASN A 246 -3.42 -17.30 -1.82
C ASN A 246 -3.93 -16.64 -0.54
N TRP A 247 -3.05 -15.83 0.04
CA TRP A 247 -3.44 -14.86 1.06
C TRP A 247 -3.95 -13.57 0.40
N ILE A 248 -5.16 -13.15 0.76
CA ILE A 248 -5.76 -11.91 0.27
C ILE A 248 -6.14 -10.99 1.43
N VAL A 249 -6.17 -9.69 1.18
CA VAL A 249 -6.64 -8.69 2.14
C VAL A 249 -8.17 -8.63 2.11
N THR A 250 -8.81 -8.81 3.25
CA THR A 250 -10.29 -8.76 3.37
C THR A 250 -10.79 -7.49 4.04
N LYS A 251 -9.93 -6.86 4.84
CA LYS A 251 -10.28 -5.64 5.57
C LYS A 251 -9.05 -4.78 5.82
N VAL A 252 -9.24 -3.47 5.75
CA VAL A 252 -8.25 -2.48 6.17
C VAL A 252 -8.93 -1.47 7.07
N ASP A 253 -8.44 -1.36 8.31
CA ASP A 253 -8.90 -0.39 9.29
C ASP A 253 -7.75 0.55 9.70
N GLN A 254 -8.12 1.67 10.30
CA GLN A 254 -7.21 2.65 10.88
C GLN A 254 -7.71 3.09 12.25
N GLU A 255 -6.80 3.14 13.22
CA GLU A 255 -7.03 3.68 14.56
C GLU A 255 -6.11 4.88 14.79
N ASN A 256 -6.63 5.93 15.44
CA ASN A 256 -5.79 7.03 15.93
C ASN A 256 -5.30 6.67 17.34
N LEU A 257 -4.01 6.87 17.61
CA LEU A 257 -3.37 6.54 18.89
C LEU A 257 -3.05 7.79 19.74
N SER A 258 -3.39 8.98 19.25
CA SER A 258 -3.15 10.28 19.90
C SER A 258 -4.30 10.72 20.79
#